data_AF-A0A1B6E758-F1
#
_entry.id   AF-A0A1B6E758-F1
#
_cell.length_a   1.000
_cell.length_b   1.000
_cell.length_c   1.000
_cell.angle_alpha   90.00
_cell.angle_beta   90.00
_cell.angle_gamma   90.00
#
_symmetry.space_group_name_H-M   'P 1'
#
loop_
_entity.id
_entity.type
_entity.pdbx_description
1 polymer ?
#
loop_
_entity_poly.entity_id
_entity_poly.type
_entity_poly.pdbx_seq_one_letter_code
_entity_poly.pdbx_strand_id
1 'polypeptide(L)'
;NLALESDASCIEALYNLGLVNKQLGMFEDALDCFLKLHAIISHHPQVLYQLGHLHELVGDLDQAVEWFLQLLGIIPSDPGVLRKLGELFDNENDKQQAFHYHYESYRYFPSHLPVLDWLGSYFVGLQVPEKAIAFYEKAALMQPNEAKWRLLIGSCHRRSGNYQLALKTYKDIHNMFPENIECLKFLIRICSDLGLKEASEYALKLKKAEKAKELRERVSSSQSGSRRSSGRSSQGVPSPSLGDTTPPVHGLRPNPASRLSKMSFLENSSDVYIHSPQTNEIDAGYSDPLGGPQERPRTAAGLRSRSRIDDDFGDEELTEDLLP
;
A
#
# COMPACT_ATOMS: atom_id res chain seq x y z
N ASN A 1 45.13 -2.34 -4.66
CA ASN A 1 44.75 -3.66 -5.21
C ASN A 1 44.31 -4.49 -4.01
N LEU A 2 45.07 -5.48 -3.53
CA LEU A 2 44.73 -6.36 -2.39
C LEU A 2 43.89 -5.76 -1.23
N ALA A 3 44.20 -4.56 -0.72
CA ALA A 3 43.38 -3.91 0.31
C ALA A 3 41.94 -3.62 -0.18
N LEU A 4 41.80 -2.92 -1.30
CA LEU A 4 40.50 -2.60 -1.92
C LEU A 4 39.72 -3.86 -2.32
N GLU A 5 40.41 -4.93 -2.70
CA GLU A 5 39.81 -6.24 -2.99
C GLU A 5 39.24 -6.90 -1.72
N SER A 6 39.97 -6.81 -0.59
CA SER A 6 39.50 -7.26 0.73
C SER A 6 38.33 -6.43 1.23
N ASP A 7 38.38 -5.11 1.09
CA ASP A 7 37.33 -4.19 1.54
C ASP A 7 36.04 -4.39 0.73
N ALA A 8 36.15 -4.52 -0.60
CA ALA A 8 35.00 -4.82 -1.48
C ALA A 8 34.37 -6.19 -1.16
N SER A 9 35.19 -7.22 -0.91
CA SER A 9 34.70 -8.55 -0.52
C SER A 9 33.99 -8.51 0.85
N CYS A 10 34.47 -7.70 1.79
CA CYS A 10 33.82 -7.48 3.09
C CYS A 10 32.45 -6.81 2.95
N ILE A 11 32.36 -5.77 2.10
CA ILE A 11 31.11 -5.06 1.78
C ILE A 11 30.08 -6.02 1.16
N GLU A 12 30.48 -6.83 0.17
CA GLU A 12 29.58 -7.80 -0.47
C GLU A 12 29.12 -8.88 0.51
N ALA A 13 30.03 -9.42 1.32
CA ALA A 13 29.70 -10.43 2.34
C ALA A 13 28.70 -9.89 3.38
N LEU A 14 28.90 -8.66 3.86
CA LEU A 14 28.02 -8.02 4.84
C LEU A 14 26.64 -7.66 4.24
N TYR A 15 26.58 -7.28 2.96
CA TYR A 15 25.32 -7.02 2.25
C TYR A 15 24.51 -8.30 2.06
N ASN A 16 25.18 -9.39 1.67
CA ASN A 16 24.54 -10.71 1.54
C ASN A 16 24.09 -11.26 2.91
N LEU A 17 24.86 -11.04 3.99
CA LEU A 17 24.44 -11.39 5.35
C LEU A 17 23.17 -10.65 5.78
N GLY A 18 23.11 -9.32 5.56
CA GLY A 18 21.92 -8.52 5.85
C GLY A 18 20.68 -8.99 5.06
N LEU A 19 20.86 -9.37 3.78
CA LEU A 19 19.76 -9.94 2.97
C LEU A 19 19.29 -11.30 3.50
N VAL A 20 20.20 -12.18 3.90
CA VAL A 20 19.86 -13.49 4.50
C VAL A 20 19.12 -13.30 5.82
N ASN A 21 19.61 -12.42 6.71
CA ASN A 21 18.95 -12.12 7.98
C ASN A 21 17.52 -11.58 7.75
N LYS A 22 17.32 -10.68 6.77
CA LYS A 22 16.00 -10.19 6.38
C LYS A 22 15.08 -11.31 5.86
N GLN A 23 15.59 -12.23 5.05
CA GLN A 23 14.82 -13.39 4.55
C GLN A 23 14.44 -14.38 5.65
N LEU A 24 15.25 -14.47 6.72
CA LEU A 24 14.98 -15.29 7.90
C LEU A 24 14.04 -14.62 8.93
N GLY A 25 13.60 -13.38 8.68
CA GLY A 25 12.79 -12.60 9.63
C GLY A 25 13.58 -12.00 10.80
N MET A 26 14.91 -12.07 10.76
CA MET A 26 15.81 -11.54 11.79
C MET A 26 16.11 -10.06 11.47
N PHE A 27 15.08 -9.21 11.60
CA PHE A 27 15.13 -7.82 11.12
C PHE A 27 16.16 -6.96 11.87
N GLU A 28 16.32 -7.15 13.18
CA GLU A 28 17.37 -6.49 13.97
C GLU A 28 18.77 -6.83 13.44
N ASP A 29 19.09 -8.12 13.29
CA ASP A 29 20.38 -8.59 12.74
C ASP A 29 20.60 -8.15 11.29
N ALA A 30 19.52 -7.82 10.55
CA ALA A 30 19.60 -7.27 9.21
C ALA A 30 19.89 -5.76 9.23
N LEU A 31 19.16 -4.99 10.05
CA LEU A 31 19.39 -3.56 10.27
C LEU A 31 20.84 -3.33 10.73
N ASP A 32 21.30 -4.14 11.69
CA ASP A 32 22.65 -4.08 12.25
C ASP A 32 23.74 -4.41 11.20
N CYS A 33 23.41 -5.12 10.11
CA CYS A 33 24.31 -5.29 8.95
C CYS A 33 24.28 -4.07 8.01
N PHE A 34 23.09 -3.54 7.68
CA PHE A 34 22.95 -2.42 6.75
C PHE A 34 23.38 -1.07 7.33
N LEU A 35 23.27 -0.86 8.65
CA LEU A 35 23.83 0.30 9.35
C LEU A 35 25.37 0.27 9.33
N LYS A 36 25.99 -0.91 9.56
CA LYS A 36 27.44 -1.09 9.42
C LYS A 36 27.91 -0.86 7.98
N LEU A 37 27.12 -1.28 6.98
CA LEU A 37 27.39 -0.94 5.58
C LEU A 37 27.29 0.56 5.33
N HIS A 38 26.25 1.22 5.80
CA HIS A 38 26.06 2.67 5.60
C HIS A 38 27.22 3.49 6.21
N ALA A 39 27.83 3.01 7.31
CA ALA A 39 29.03 3.60 7.89
C ALA A 39 30.32 3.40 7.06
N ILE A 40 30.37 2.39 6.19
CA ILE A 40 31.51 2.10 5.28
C ILE A 40 31.30 2.75 3.91
N ILE A 41 30.08 2.66 3.37
CA ILE A 41 29.65 3.17 2.06
C ILE A 41 28.43 4.08 2.24
N SER A 42 28.68 5.30 2.73
CA SER A 42 27.65 6.32 2.91
C SER A 42 26.98 6.67 1.58
N HIS A 43 25.68 7.01 1.65
CA HIS A 43 24.84 7.35 0.50
C HIS A 43 24.73 6.28 -0.60
N HIS A 44 25.09 5.01 -0.34
CA HIS A 44 24.92 3.94 -1.33
C HIS A 44 23.42 3.57 -1.50
N PRO A 45 22.80 3.78 -2.69
CA PRO A 45 21.35 3.73 -2.85
C PRO A 45 20.70 2.41 -2.42
N GLN A 46 21.31 1.28 -2.77
CA GLN A 46 20.81 -0.05 -2.42
C GLN A 46 20.81 -0.27 -0.90
N VAL A 47 21.74 0.31 -0.15
CA VAL A 47 21.81 0.15 1.32
C VAL A 47 20.70 0.96 1.98
N LEU A 48 20.49 2.21 1.54
CA LEU A 48 19.38 3.06 1.99
C LEU A 48 18.02 2.40 1.71
N TYR A 49 17.86 1.76 0.55
CA TYR A 49 16.65 1.00 0.23
C TYR A 49 16.44 -0.18 1.19
N GLN A 50 17.50 -0.94 1.54
CA GLN A 50 17.34 -2.03 2.52
C GLN A 50 17.00 -1.52 3.92
N LEU A 51 17.55 -0.36 4.33
CA LEU A 51 17.23 0.27 5.62
C LEU A 51 15.76 0.69 5.67
N GLY A 52 15.28 1.51 4.73
CA GLY A 52 13.87 1.94 4.70
C GLY A 52 12.89 0.76 4.62
N HIS A 53 13.20 -0.26 3.81
CA HIS A 53 12.41 -1.49 3.72
C HIS A 53 12.48 -2.34 5.01
N LEU A 54 13.51 -2.23 5.84
CA LEU A 54 13.56 -2.94 7.12
C LEU A 54 12.74 -2.25 8.19
N HIS A 55 12.82 -0.92 8.29
CA HIS A 55 11.91 -0.16 9.16
C HIS A 55 10.44 -0.37 8.76
N GLU A 56 10.13 -0.41 7.45
CA GLU A 56 8.81 -0.80 6.93
C GLU A 56 8.36 -2.20 7.42
N LEU A 57 9.26 -3.20 7.42
CA LEU A 57 8.96 -4.57 7.88
C LEU A 57 8.82 -4.70 9.40
N VAL A 58 9.46 -3.81 10.16
CA VAL A 58 9.35 -3.74 11.63
C VAL A 58 8.10 -2.95 12.06
N GLY A 59 7.51 -2.15 11.16
CA GLY A 59 6.35 -1.28 11.43
C GLY A 59 6.74 0.14 11.89
N ASP A 60 8.01 0.51 11.75
CA ASP A 60 8.57 1.82 12.07
C ASP A 60 8.46 2.73 10.81
N LEU A 61 7.25 3.24 10.58
CA LEU A 61 6.93 3.97 9.35
C LEU A 61 7.69 5.31 9.26
N ASP A 62 7.83 6.02 10.39
CA ASP A 62 8.57 7.30 10.48
C ASP A 62 10.02 7.14 9.94
N GLN A 63 10.76 6.15 10.44
CA GLN A 63 12.12 5.88 9.95
C GLN A 63 12.14 5.33 8.52
N ALA A 64 11.13 4.55 8.11
CA ALA A 64 11.02 4.11 6.72
C ALA A 64 10.91 5.31 5.77
N VAL A 65 10.07 6.29 6.10
CA VAL A 65 9.93 7.55 5.36
C VAL A 65 11.25 8.32 5.34
N GLU A 66 11.93 8.50 6.48
CA GLU A 66 13.23 9.18 6.53
C GLU A 66 14.27 8.54 5.59
N TRP A 67 14.43 7.20 5.64
CA TRP A 67 15.39 6.50 4.77
C TRP A 67 15.02 6.58 3.28
N PHE A 68 13.73 6.48 2.93
CA PHE A 68 13.30 6.62 1.54
C PHE A 68 13.39 8.07 1.03
N LEU A 69 13.22 9.09 1.88
CA LEU A 69 13.48 10.49 1.53
C LEU A 69 14.97 10.76 1.32
N GLN A 70 15.86 10.20 2.15
CA GLN A 70 17.31 10.27 1.92
C GLN A 70 17.70 9.62 0.59
N LEU A 71 17.12 8.45 0.28
CA LEU A 71 17.32 7.76 -1.00
C LEU A 71 16.80 8.57 -2.19
N LEU A 72 15.62 9.19 -2.07
CA LEU A 72 15.07 10.08 -3.10
C LEU A 72 15.95 11.32 -3.31
N GLY A 73 16.63 11.82 -2.28
CA GLY A 73 17.64 12.88 -2.41
C GLY A 73 18.84 12.50 -3.28
N ILE A 74 19.07 11.21 -3.54
CA ILE A 74 20.16 10.68 -4.38
C ILE A 74 19.63 10.21 -5.74
N ILE A 75 18.43 9.61 -5.79
CA ILE A 75 17.76 9.17 -7.03
C ILE A 75 16.33 9.77 -7.09
N PRO A 76 16.18 11.07 -7.39
CA PRO A 76 14.90 11.78 -7.29
C PRO A 76 13.83 11.35 -8.32
N SER A 77 14.20 10.51 -9.28
CA SER A 77 13.32 10.02 -10.34
C SER A 77 13.05 8.51 -10.28
N ASP A 78 13.38 7.82 -9.17
CA ASP A 78 13.09 6.39 -9.07
C ASP A 78 11.58 6.13 -8.82
N PRO A 79 10.87 5.46 -9.74
CA PRO A 79 9.43 5.25 -9.60
C PRO A 79 9.07 4.30 -8.46
N GLY A 80 9.99 3.41 -8.07
CA GLY A 80 9.81 2.44 -6.99
C GLY A 80 9.94 3.07 -5.61
N VAL A 81 10.90 3.97 -5.41
CA VAL A 81 11.07 4.77 -4.19
C VAL A 81 9.92 5.77 -4.04
N LEU A 82 9.57 6.48 -5.11
CA LEU A 82 8.39 7.37 -5.14
C LEU A 82 7.11 6.59 -4.80
N ARG A 83 6.90 5.39 -5.36
CA ARG A 83 5.76 4.54 -4.98
C ARG A 83 5.82 4.13 -3.51
N LYS A 84 6.99 3.79 -2.98
CA LYS A 84 7.15 3.37 -1.58
C LYS A 84 6.80 4.47 -0.59
N LEU A 85 7.22 5.72 -0.86
CA LEU A 85 6.77 6.88 -0.09
C LEU A 85 5.25 7.07 -0.19
N GLY A 86 4.67 6.91 -1.39
CA GLY A 86 3.22 6.93 -1.57
C GLY A 86 2.48 5.91 -0.70
N GLU A 87 2.96 4.66 -0.67
CA GLU A 87 2.41 3.57 0.14
C GLU A 87 2.51 3.85 1.65
N LEU A 88 3.60 4.46 2.13
CA LEU A 88 3.79 4.80 3.54
C LEU A 88 2.83 5.91 3.99
N PHE A 89 2.78 7.03 3.27
CA PHE A 89 1.85 8.12 3.58
C PHE A 89 0.38 7.69 3.44
N ASP A 90 0.06 6.72 2.58
CA ASP A 90 -1.29 6.20 2.45
C ASP A 90 -1.72 5.38 3.68
N ASN A 91 -0.80 4.61 4.28
CA ASN A 91 -1.00 3.89 5.54
C ASN A 91 -1.17 4.84 6.73
N GLU A 92 -0.44 5.95 6.74
CA GLU A 92 -0.57 7.05 7.73
C GLU A 92 -1.86 7.88 7.52
N ASN A 93 -2.60 7.62 6.44
CA ASN A 93 -3.77 8.37 5.98
C ASN A 93 -3.51 9.82 5.53
N ASP A 94 -2.25 10.25 5.31
CA ASP A 94 -1.98 11.46 4.53
C ASP A 94 -2.18 11.19 3.03
N LYS A 95 -3.46 11.20 2.64
CA LYS A 95 -3.87 11.03 1.25
C LYS A 95 -3.35 12.15 0.32
N GLN A 96 -2.86 13.28 0.85
CA GLN A 96 -2.29 14.37 0.04
C GLN A 96 -0.84 14.07 -0.34
N GLN A 97 -0.01 13.65 0.62
CA GLN A 97 1.36 13.19 0.36
C GLN A 97 1.34 11.89 -0.46
N ALA A 98 0.48 10.94 -0.11
CA ALA A 98 0.29 9.72 -0.90
C ALA A 98 -0.02 10.04 -2.37
N PHE A 99 -0.93 11.00 -2.63
CA PHE A 99 -1.21 11.45 -3.99
C PHE A 99 0.00 12.10 -4.67
N HIS A 100 0.76 12.95 -3.98
CA HIS A 100 1.96 13.58 -4.56
C HIS A 100 2.96 12.51 -5.03
N TYR A 101 3.33 11.58 -4.15
CA TYR A 101 4.34 10.56 -4.42
C TYR A 101 3.86 9.49 -5.42
N HIS A 102 2.60 9.07 -5.37
CA HIS A 102 2.01 8.20 -6.39
C HIS A 102 1.91 8.88 -7.76
N TYR A 103 1.57 10.17 -7.81
CA TYR A 103 1.48 10.90 -9.08
C TYR A 103 2.86 11.10 -9.72
N GLU A 104 3.90 11.45 -8.95
CA GLU A 104 5.27 11.53 -9.47
C GLU A 104 5.80 10.15 -9.90
N SER A 105 5.56 9.08 -9.12
CA SER A 105 5.87 7.70 -9.54
C SER A 105 5.24 7.36 -10.90
N TYR A 106 3.96 7.68 -11.09
CA TYR A 106 3.25 7.50 -12.36
C TYR A 106 3.80 8.38 -13.50
N ARG A 107 4.31 9.59 -13.23
CA ARG A 107 4.94 10.45 -14.26
C ARG A 107 6.23 9.81 -14.81
N TYR A 108 7.04 9.18 -13.95
CA TYR A 108 8.26 8.49 -14.38
C TYR A 108 8.00 7.09 -14.94
N PHE A 109 7.01 6.35 -14.41
CA PHE A 109 6.64 5.02 -14.89
C PHE A 109 5.12 4.83 -15.00
N PRO A 110 4.49 5.24 -16.12
CA PRO A 110 3.02 5.28 -16.28
C PRO A 110 2.35 3.91 -16.48
N SER A 111 3.08 2.82 -16.23
CA SER A 111 2.68 1.42 -16.43
C SER A 111 2.84 0.58 -15.16
N HIS A 112 2.61 1.17 -13.98
CA HIS A 112 2.52 0.43 -12.71
C HIS A 112 1.05 0.25 -12.29
N LEU A 113 0.49 -0.94 -12.49
CA LEU A 113 -0.95 -1.21 -12.28
C LEU A 113 -1.46 -0.80 -10.87
N PRO A 114 -0.82 -1.14 -9.75
CA PRO A 114 -1.24 -0.66 -8.42
C PRO A 114 -1.30 0.86 -8.28
N VAL A 115 -0.43 1.61 -8.97
CA VAL A 115 -0.42 3.09 -8.89
C VAL A 115 -1.53 3.68 -9.77
N LEU A 116 -1.84 3.06 -10.91
CA LEU A 116 -3.02 3.42 -11.72
C LEU A 116 -4.33 3.14 -10.96
N ASP A 117 -4.38 2.02 -10.23
CA ASP A 117 -5.51 1.62 -9.38
C ASP A 117 -5.72 2.63 -8.25
N TRP A 118 -4.65 2.93 -7.50
CA TRP A 118 -4.66 3.90 -6.40
C TRP A 118 -5.04 5.32 -6.88
N LEU A 119 -4.42 5.83 -7.95
CA LEU A 119 -4.73 7.17 -8.49
C LEU A 119 -6.17 7.25 -9.01
N GLY A 120 -6.67 6.17 -9.63
CA GLY A 120 -8.08 6.07 -10.00
C GLY A 120 -8.99 6.14 -8.77
N SER A 121 -8.72 5.32 -7.75
CA SER A 121 -9.50 5.23 -6.52
C SER A 121 -9.48 6.54 -5.72
N TYR A 122 -8.35 7.26 -5.70
CA TYR A 122 -8.23 8.60 -5.11
C TYR A 122 -9.16 9.62 -5.79
N PHE A 123 -9.20 9.68 -7.13
CA PHE A 123 -10.14 10.57 -7.84
C PHE A 123 -11.61 10.13 -7.70
N VAL A 124 -11.86 8.83 -7.54
CA VAL A 124 -13.18 8.27 -7.19
C VAL A 124 -13.60 8.66 -5.76
N GLY A 125 -12.66 8.71 -4.80
CA GLY A 125 -12.86 9.21 -3.44
C GLY A 125 -13.19 10.71 -3.42
N LEU A 126 -12.39 11.52 -4.11
CA LEU A 126 -12.60 12.98 -4.28
C LEU A 126 -13.88 13.36 -5.07
N GLN A 127 -14.71 12.40 -5.47
CA GLN A 127 -15.93 12.61 -6.26
C GLN A 127 -15.69 13.25 -7.64
N VAL A 128 -14.50 13.07 -8.24
CA VAL A 128 -14.18 13.49 -9.61
C VAL A 128 -13.86 12.26 -10.49
N PRO A 129 -14.84 11.34 -10.70
CA PRO A 129 -14.62 10.08 -11.42
C PRO A 129 -14.20 10.27 -12.88
N GLU A 130 -14.41 11.45 -13.46
CA GLU A 130 -13.96 11.81 -14.83
C GLU A 130 -12.45 11.69 -14.97
N LYS A 131 -11.69 12.06 -13.93
CA LYS A 131 -10.22 11.95 -13.91
C LYS A 131 -9.78 10.51 -13.73
N ALA A 132 -10.52 9.71 -12.96
CA ALA A 132 -10.20 8.31 -12.69
C ALA A 132 -10.24 7.44 -13.95
N ILE A 133 -11.17 7.72 -14.87
CA ILE A 133 -11.33 7.00 -16.15
C ILE A 133 -10.00 6.90 -16.90
N ALA A 134 -9.23 7.99 -17.01
CA ALA A 134 -7.97 8.01 -17.75
C ALA A 134 -6.87 7.08 -17.16
N PHE A 135 -6.92 6.78 -15.86
CA PHE A 135 -6.02 5.81 -15.23
C PHE A 135 -6.52 4.38 -15.43
N TYR A 136 -7.82 4.14 -15.27
CA TYR A 136 -8.41 2.83 -15.50
C TYR A 136 -8.42 2.42 -16.98
N GLU A 137 -8.47 3.36 -17.93
CA GLU A 137 -8.28 3.09 -19.36
C GLU A 137 -6.87 2.56 -19.66
N LYS A 138 -5.83 3.16 -19.05
CA LYS A 138 -4.45 2.65 -19.15
C LYS A 138 -4.34 1.25 -18.55
N ALA A 139 -4.95 1.02 -17.39
CA ALA A 139 -4.97 -0.31 -16.77
C ALA A 139 -5.72 -1.36 -17.63
N ALA A 140 -6.84 -0.97 -18.27
CA ALA A 140 -7.59 -1.82 -19.20
C ALA A 140 -6.81 -2.15 -20.49
N LEU A 141 -5.95 -1.23 -20.97
CA LEU A 141 -5.04 -1.50 -22.08
C LEU A 141 -3.90 -2.45 -21.69
N MET A 142 -3.41 -2.36 -20.45
CA MET A 142 -2.38 -3.27 -19.93
C MET A 142 -2.90 -4.68 -19.64
N GLN A 143 -4.15 -4.81 -19.17
CA GLN A 143 -4.80 -6.09 -18.89
C GLN A 143 -6.13 -6.22 -19.67
N PRO A 144 -6.07 -6.43 -20.99
CA PRO A 144 -7.26 -6.47 -21.84
C PRO A 144 -8.17 -7.68 -21.56
N ASN A 145 -7.66 -8.73 -20.92
CA ASN A 145 -8.45 -9.90 -20.50
C ASN A 145 -9.08 -9.72 -19.10
N GLU A 146 -8.74 -8.65 -18.38
CA GLU A 146 -9.26 -8.38 -17.05
C GLU A 146 -10.56 -7.55 -17.15
N ALA A 147 -11.59 -7.96 -16.41
CA ALA A 147 -12.88 -7.28 -16.42
C ALA A 147 -12.89 -6.07 -15.46
N LYS A 148 -12.13 -6.14 -14.35
CA LYS A 148 -12.06 -5.12 -13.29
C LYS A 148 -11.98 -3.70 -13.85
N TRP A 149 -10.98 -3.41 -14.68
CA TRP A 149 -10.70 -2.06 -15.17
C TRP A 149 -11.84 -1.45 -15.98
N ARG A 150 -12.51 -2.25 -16.81
CA ARG A 150 -13.66 -1.79 -17.60
C ARG A 150 -14.90 -1.59 -16.74
N LEU A 151 -15.10 -2.41 -15.70
CA LEU A 151 -16.17 -2.23 -14.72
C LEU A 151 -15.96 -0.97 -13.87
N LEU A 152 -14.71 -0.62 -13.55
CA LEU A 152 -14.37 0.65 -12.89
C LEU A 152 -14.65 1.85 -13.80
N ILE A 153 -14.31 1.80 -15.09
CA ILE A 153 -14.69 2.83 -16.08
C ILE A 153 -16.21 3.00 -16.18
N GLY A 154 -16.96 1.90 -16.31
CA GLY A 154 -18.44 1.93 -16.32
C GLY A 154 -19.03 2.51 -15.02
N SER A 155 -18.42 2.20 -13.88
CA SER A 155 -18.80 2.72 -12.57
C SER A 155 -18.51 4.22 -12.43
N CYS A 156 -17.38 4.68 -12.98
CA CYS A 156 -17.05 6.10 -13.08
C CYS A 156 -18.08 6.84 -13.93
N HIS A 157 -18.39 6.36 -15.14
CA HIS A 157 -19.44 6.95 -15.99
C HIS A 157 -20.80 7.02 -15.26
N ARG A 158 -21.17 5.98 -14.49
CA ARG A 158 -22.41 5.99 -13.69
C ARG A 158 -22.37 7.07 -12.60
N ARG A 159 -21.24 7.23 -11.91
CA ARG A 159 -21.04 8.29 -10.89
C ARG A 159 -21.00 9.71 -11.50
N SER A 160 -20.51 9.87 -12.73
CA SER A 160 -20.60 11.11 -13.52
C SER A 160 -22.03 11.47 -14.00
N GLY A 161 -23.05 10.67 -13.65
CA GLY A 161 -24.41 10.82 -14.20
C GLY A 161 -24.57 10.42 -15.68
N ASN A 162 -23.53 9.87 -16.31
CA ASN A 162 -23.53 9.43 -17.71
C ASN A 162 -24.15 8.04 -17.87
N TYR A 163 -25.36 7.84 -17.33
CA TYR A 163 -26.04 6.54 -17.21
C TYR A 163 -26.16 5.79 -18.55
N GLN A 164 -26.43 6.48 -19.65
CA GLN A 164 -26.56 5.86 -20.98
C GLN A 164 -25.22 5.30 -21.49
N LEU A 165 -24.11 6.01 -21.22
CA LEU A 165 -22.77 5.55 -21.56
C LEU A 165 -22.35 4.39 -20.66
N ALA A 166 -22.61 4.49 -19.35
CA ALA A 166 -22.37 3.40 -18.41
C ALA A 166 -23.14 2.12 -18.79
N LEU A 167 -24.42 2.22 -19.12
CA LEU A 167 -25.25 1.11 -19.59
C LEU A 167 -24.66 0.44 -20.83
N LYS A 168 -24.21 1.23 -21.81
CA LYS A 168 -23.52 0.72 -23.00
C LYS A 168 -22.23 -0.01 -22.61
N THR A 169 -21.35 0.64 -21.84
CA THR A 169 -20.07 0.07 -21.39
C THR A 169 -20.27 -1.26 -20.65
N TYR A 170 -21.26 -1.36 -19.76
CA TYR A 170 -21.57 -2.63 -19.09
C TYR A 170 -22.13 -3.70 -20.05
N LYS A 171 -22.96 -3.34 -21.04
CA LYS A 171 -23.42 -4.29 -22.07
C LYS A 171 -22.25 -4.80 -22.92
N ASP A 172 -21.33 -3.92 -23.31
CA ASP A 172 -20.12 -4.29 -24.06
C ASP A 172 -19.21 -5.22 -23.23
N ILE A 173 -19.07 -4.97 -21.92
CA ILE A 173 -18.34 -5.88 -21.00
C ILE A 173 -19.05 -7.23 -20.86
N HIS A 174 -20.37 -7.28 -20.73
CA HIS A 174 -21.12 -8.53 -20.67
C HIS A 174 -21.00 -9.35 -21.97
N ASN A 175 -20.90 -8.70 -23.13
CA ASN A 175 -20.67 -9.39 -24.40
C ASN A 175 -19.27 -10.04 -24.46
N MET A 176 -18.24 -9.41 -23.85
CA MET A 176 -16.89 -9.99 -23.75
C MET A 176 -16.75 -11.03 -22.62
N PHE A 177 -17.46 -10.84 -21.51
CA PHE A 177 -17.36 -11.67 -20.30
C PHE A 177 -18.75 -12.09 -19.78
N PRO A 178 -19.48 -13.00 -20.47
CA PRO A 178 -20.89 -13.29 -20.17
C PRO A 178 -21.16 -13.90 -18.79
N GLU A 179 -20.15 -14.51 -18.18
CA GLU A 179 -20.21 -15.15 -16.85
C GLU A 179 -19.75 -14.21 -15.71
N ASN A 180 -19.37 -12.96 -16.00
CA ASN A 180 -18.88 -12.05 -14.96
C ASN A 180 -20.03 -11.57 -14.03
N ILE A 181 -19.98 -12.03 -12.78
CA ILE A 181 -20.99 -11.80 -11.75
C ILE A 181 -21.13 -10.31 -11.42
N GLU A 182 -20.02 -9.57 -11.29
CA GLU A 182 -20.06 -8.14 -10.97
C GLU A 182 -20.64 -7.31 -12.12
N CYS A 183 -20.29 -7.62 -13.37
CA CYS A 183 -20.91 -7.03 -14.56
C CYS A 183 -22.43 -7.22 -14.56
N LEU A 184 -22.91 -8.42 -14.21
CA LEU A 184 -24.33 -8.72 -14.11
C LEU A 184 -25.01 -7.95 -12.97
N LYS A 185 -24.39 -7.83 -11.79
CA LYS A 185 -24.88 -6.96 -10.69
C LYS A 185 -24.98 -5.49 -11.12
N PHE A 186 -23.94 -4.95 -11.77
CA PHE A 186 -23.96 -3.57 -12.26
C PHE A 186 -25.03 -3.34 -13.33
N LEU A 187 -25.23 -4.30 -14.24
CA LEU A 187 -26.32 -4.27 -15.24
C LEU A 187 -27.71 -4.30 -14.58
N ILE A 188 -27.94 -5.16 -13.59
CA ILE A 188 -29.21 -5.21 -12.85
C ILE A 188 -29.46 -3.86 -12.16
N ARG A 189 -28.43 -3.29 -11.50
CA ARG A 189 -28.55 -2.01 -10.80
C ARG A 189 -28.89 -0.89 -11.78
N ILE A 190 -28.10 -0.67 -12.83
CA ILE A 190 -28.35 0.44 -13.76
C ILE A 190 -29.62 0.26 -14.61
N CYS A 191 -30.01 -0.97 -14.94
CA CYS A 191 -31.32 -1.21 -15.58
C CYS A 191 -32.47 -0.95 -14.62
N SER A 192 -32.32 -1.20 -13.31
CA SER A 192 -33.32 -0.83 -12.29
C SER A 192 -33.38 0.68 -12.09
N ASP A 193 -32.23 1.34 -11.95
CA ASP A 193 -32.08 2.81 -11.85
C ASP A 193 -32.76 3.53 -13.04
N LEU A 194 -32.77 2.90 -14.23
CA LEU A 194 -33.37 3.41 -15.48
C LEU A 194 -34.78 2.84 -15.79
N GLY A 195 -35.38 2.03 -14.92
CA GLY A 195 -36.72 1.44 -15.13
C GLY A 195 -36.82 0.42 -16.29
N LEU A 196 -35.70 -0.14 -16.74
CA LEU A 196 -35.62 -1.04 -17.88
C LEU A 196 -35.98 -2.49 -17.51
N LYS A 197 -36.94 -3.07 -18.24
CA LYS A 197 -37.41 -4.46 -18.06
C LYS A 197 -36.29 -5.51 -18.16
N GLU A 198 -35.21 -5.17 -18.89
CA GLU A 198 -33.97 -5.96 -19.03
C GLU A 198 -33.36 -6.37 -17.68
N ALA A 199 -33.57 -5.61 -16.60
CA ALA A 199 -33.08 -5.94 -15.26
C ALA A 199 -33.50 -7.35 -14.82
N SER A 200 -34.72 -7.77 -15.18
CA SER A 200 -35.25 -9.11 -14.88
C SER A 200 -34.51 -10.22 -15.64
N GLU A 201 -34.08 -9.96 -16.87
CA GLU A 201 -33.30 -10.91 -17.68
C GLU A 201 -31.87 -11.05 -17.15
N TYR A 202 -31.23 -9.94 -16.78
CA TYR A 202 -29.90 -9.97 -16.16
C TYR A 202 -29.93 -10.64 -14.79
N ALA A 203 -30.99 -10.49 -13.99
CA ALA A 203 -31.18 -11.23 -12.74
C ALA A 203 -31.31 -12.75 -12.94
N LEU A 204 -31.92 -13.19 -14.06
CA LEU A 204 -31.96 -14.60 -14.44
C LEU A 204 -30.61 -15.12 -14.97
N LYS A 205 -29.78 -14.26 -15.58
CA LYS A 205 -28.39 -14.59 -15.96
C LYS A 205 -27.48 -14.70 -14.73
N LEU A 206 -27.59 -13.77 -13.78
CA LEU A 206 -26.83 -13.77 -12.52
C LEU A 206 -27.03 -15.09 -11.75
N LYS A 207 -28.28 -15.48 -11.51
CA LYS A 207 -28.64 -16.75 -10.84
C LYS A 207 -28.16 -18.03 -11.57
N LYS A 208 -27.78 -17.93 -12.86
CA LYS A 208 -27.13 -19.02 -13.61
C LYS A 208 -25.61 -18.97 -13.47
N ALA A 209 -25.01 -17.78 -13.56
CA ALA A 209 -23.56 -17.58 -13.38
C ALA A 209 -23.09 -17.97 -11.97
N GLU A 210 -23.83 -17.59 -10.93
CA GLU A 210 -23.56 -17.95 -9.53
C GLU A 210 -23.55 -19.48 -9.34
N LYS A 211 -24.58 -20.17 -9.84
CA LYS A 211 -24.66 -21.65 -9.78
C LYS A 211 -23.57 -22.34 -10.60
N ALA A 212 -23.16 -21.74 -11.73
CA ALA A 212 -22.05 -22.26 -12.53
C ALA A 212 -20.70 -22.09 -11.81
N LYS A 213 -20.48 -20.96 -11.13
CA LYS A 213 -19.32 -20.73 -10.27
C LYS A 213 -19.28 -21.73 -9.11
N GLU A 214 -20.37 -21.85 -8.35
CA GLU A 214 -20.48 -22.77 -7.21
C GLU A 214 -20.20 -24.23 -7.63
N LEU A 215 -20.73 -24.66 -8.77
CA LEU A 215 -20.48 -26.01 -9.31
C LEU A 215 -19.01 -26.22 -9.69
N ARG A 216 -18.35 -25.22 -10.30
CA ARG A 216 -16.91 -25.27 -10.61
C ARG A 216 -16.06 -25.35 -9.34
N GLU A 217 -16.40 -24.62 -8.29
CA GLU A 217 -15.71 -24.63 -6.99
C GLU A 217 -15.87 -25.96 -6.24
N ARG A 218 -17.08 -26.54 -6.26
CA ARG A 218 -17.36 -27.89 -5.75
C ARG A 218 -16.55 -28.96 -6.50
N VAL A 219 -16.46 -28.87 -7.83
CA VAL A 219 -15.64 -29.79 -8.64
C VAL A 219 -14.15 -29.62 -8.36
N SER A 220 -13.66 -28.37 -8.28
CA SER A 220 -12.25 -28.06 -7.98
C SER A 220 -11.80 -28.65 -6.64
N SER A 221 -12.57 -28.39 -5.57
CA SER A 221 -12.27 -28.92 -4.23
C SER A 221 -12.34 -30.45 -4.15
N SER A 222 -13.21 -31.11 -4.94
CA SER A 222 -13.23 -32.58 -5.04
C SER A 222 -11.95 -33.16 -5.68
N GLN A 223 -11.39 -32.50 -6.69
CA GLN A 223 -10.12 -32.91 -7.32
C GLN A 223 -8.92 -32.61 -6.41
N SER A 224 -9.05 -31.57 -5.57
CA SER A 224 -8.31 -31.29 -4.34
C SER A 224 -7.79 -32.54 -3.61
N GLY A 225 -8.73 -33.24 -2.97
CA GLY A 225 -8.44 -34.35 -2.06
C GLY A 225 -7.95 -35.64 -2.72
N SER A 226 -8.30 -35.87 -4.00
CA SER A 226 -8.08 -37.18 -4.64
C SER A 226 -6.64 -37.47 -5.07
N ARG A 227 -5.72 -36.50 -4.98
CA ARG A 227 -4.30 -36.66 -5.40
C ARG A 227 -3.35 -37.20 -4.32
N ARG A 228 -3.84 -37.62 -3.14
CA ARG A 228 -3.02 -38.07 -2.00
C ARG A 228 -3.01 -39.59 -1.72
N SER A 229 -3.68 -40.42 -2.51
CA SER A 229 -3.89 -41.86 -2.20
C SER A 229 -3.33 -42.87 -3.22
N SER A 230 -2.49 -42.46 -4.18
CA SER A 230 -1.82 -43.39 -5.12
C SER A 230 -0.44 -43.85 -4.63
N GLY A 231 -0.39 -44.50 -3.46
CA GLY A 231 0.83 -45.07 -2.90
C GLY A 231 1.37 -46.21 -3.76
N ARG A 232 2.45 -45.96 -4.53
CA ARG A 232 3.00 -46.93 -5.49
C ARG A 232 4.01 -47.86 -4.80
N SER A 233 3.59 -49.09 -4.53
CA SER A 233 4.45 -50.15 -4.00
C SER A 233 5.55 -50.56 -4.99
N SER A 234 6.79 -50.62 -4.52
CA SER A 234 7.92 -51.26 -5.21
C SER A 234 8.65 -52.19 -4.24
N GLN A 235 8.84 -53.45 -4.64
CA GLN A 235 9.54 -54.48 -3.86
C GLN A 235 11.05 -54.19 -3.76
N GLY A 236 11.72 -54.76 -2.76
CA GLY A 236 13.17 -54.64 -2.56
C GLY A 236 13.88 -55.98 -2.43
N VAL A 237 15.20 -55.97 -2.69
CA VAL A 237 16.20 -57.02 -2.45
C VAL A 237 17.58 -56.32 -2.25
N PRO A 238 18.62 -56.96 -1.66
CA PRO A 238 19.34 -56.32 -0.55
C PRO A 238 20.84 -55.98 -0.76
N SER A 239 21.47 -55.59 0.36
CA SER A 239 22.83 -55.08 0.63
C SER A 239 24.03 -55.91 0.09
N PRO A 240 25.26 -55.34 0.13
CA PRO A 240 26.11 -55.60 1.30
C PRO A 240 26.90 -54.38 1.87
N SER A 241 27.68 -54.65 2.92
CA SER A 241 28.20 -53.74 3.97
C SER A 241 29.64 -53.21 3.82
N LEU A 242 29.91 -52.06 4.46
CA LEU A 242 31.12 -51.62 5.22
C LEU A 242 30.71 -50.35 6.03
N GLY A 243 31.31 -49.93 7.15
CA GLY A 243 32.37 -50.49 8.00
C GLY A 243 33.65 -49.61 8.04
N ASP A 244 34.01 -48.90 9.11
CA ASP A 244 33.31 -48.60 10.39
C ASP A 244 33.46 -47.07 10.73
N THR A 245 33.76 -46.46 11.89
CA THR A 245 34.17 -46.86 13.26
C THR A 245 33.84 -45.73 14.28
N THR A 246 33.87 -46.00 15.59
CA THR A 246 33.80 -45.03 16.73
C THR A 246 34.91 -45.40 17.78
N PRO A 247 35.15 -44.77 18.97
CA PRO A 247 34.34 -43.81 19.76
C PRO A 247 35.13 -42.58 20.35
N PRO A 248 35.07 -42.17 21.65
CA PRO A 248 34.33 -40.95 22.08
C PRO A 248 35.14 -39.99 23.00
N VAL A 249 34.48 -38.97 23.60
CA VAL A 249 34.55 -38.63 25.05
C VAL A 249 33.56 -37.51 25.45
N HIS A 250 33.22 -37.44 26.75
CA HIS A 250 32.37 -36.45 27.45
C HIS A 250 32.86 -34.98 27.34
N GLY A 251 32.10 -33.92 27.65
CA GLY A 251 30.71 -33.81 28.13
C GLY A 251 30.50 -32.55 29.03
N LEU A 252 29.38 -32.53 29.78
CA LEU A 252 28.96 -31.51 30.79
C LEU A 252 28.36 -30.18 30.31
N ARG A 253 27.14 -29.88 30.80
CA ARG A 253 26.61 -28.51 31.02
C ARG A 253 27.09 -27.97 32.38
N PRO A 254 26.98 -26.65 32.64
CA PRO A 254 25.85 -26.21 33.47
C PRO A 254 25.11 -24.97 32.92
N ASN A 255 24.21 -24.39 33.73
CA ASN A 255 23.16 -23.43 33.34
C ASN A 255 23.59 -21.93 33.48
N PRO A 256 22.74 -20.95 33.08
CA PRO A 256 23.20 -19.58 32.80
C PRO A 256 23.30 -18.68 34.04
N ALA A 257 24.00 -17.54 33.87
CA ALA A 257 24.02 -16.42 34.81
C ALA A 257 23.83 -15.09 34.06
N SER A 258 23.04 -14.19 34.61
CA SER A 258 22.75 -12.87 34.05
C SER A 258 23.82 -11.83 34.40
N ARG A 259 24.12 -10.91 33.48
CA ARG A 259 24.80 -9.65 33.79
C ARG A 259 24.20 -8.47 33.00
N LEU A 260 23.31 -7.75 33.68
CA LEU A 260 22.99 -6.37 33.34
C LEU A 260 24.18 -5.48 33.72
N SER A 261 24.78 -4.80 32.76
CA SER A 261 25.76 -3.73 33.00
C SER A 261 25.09 -2.36 32.82
N LYS A 262 24.41 -1.87 33.85
CA LYS A 262 24.00 -0.46 33.90
C LYS A 262 25.25 0.42 33.94
N MET A 263 25.36 1.38 33.02
CA MET A 263 26.29 2.49 33.21
C MET A 263 25.70 3.49 34.20
N SER A 264 26.47 3.82 35.24
CA SER A 264 26.16 4.88 36.18
C SER A 264 26.59 6.22 35.61
N PHE A 265 25.64 7.14 35.39
CA PHE A 265 25.97 8.55 35.19
C PHE A 265 26.63 9.10 36.45
N LEU A 266 27.66 9.93 36.27
CA LEU A 266 28.23 10.72 37.35
C LEU A 266 27.34 11.94 37.60
N GLU A 267 26.82 12.05 38.82
CA GLU A 267 26.37 13.33 39.34
C GLU A 267 27.59 14.26 39.45
N ASN A 268 27.44 15.52 39.05
CA ASN A 268 28.29 16.60 39.54
C ASN A 268 27.43 17.84 39.78
N SER A 269 27.35 18.25 41.04
CA SER A 269 26.46 19.30 41.52
C SER A 269 27.20 20.61 41.74
N SER A 270 26.74 21.70 41.15
CA SER A 270 27.11 23.06 41.59
C SER A 270 26.03 24.09 41.23
N ASP A 271 25.31 24.51 42.28
CA ASP A 271 24.78 25.85 42.56
C ASP A 271 23.88 26.57 41.54
N VAL A 272 22.62 26.72 41.97
CA VAL A 272 21.64 27.66 41.43
C VAL A 272 22.05 29.10 41.79
N TYR A 273 22.12 29.98 40.80
CA TYR A 273 22.06 31.43 41.01
C TYR A 273 20.94 32.04 40.15
N ILE A 274 19.97 32.67 40.82
CA ILE A 274 18.84 33.34 40.17
C ILE A 274 19.22 34.79 39.89
N HIS A 275 19.32 35.17 38.61
CA HIS A 275 19.29 36.58 38.20
C HIS A 275 18.50 36.76 36.90
N SER A 276 17.35 37.43 37.02
CA SER A 276 16.50 37.85 35.91
C SER A 276 16.70 39.35 35.61
N PRO A 277 17.17 39.73 34.41
CA PRO A 277 17.13 41.12 33.94
C PRO A 277 16.06 41.32 32.86
N GLN A 278 14.98 42.02 33.26
CA GLN A 278 14.22 43.02 32.49
C GLN A 278 14.26 42.92 30.95
N THR A 279 13.14 42.51 30.36
CA THR A 279 12.82 42.77 28.94
C THR A 279 12.57 44.26 28.73
N ASN A 280 13.50 44.96 28.06
CA ASN A 280 13.22 46.30 27.52
C ASN A 280 12.28 46.17 26.32
N GLU A 281 11.04 46.61 26.48
CA GLU A 281 10.09 46.73 25.38
C GLU A 281 10.56 47.82 24.41
N ILE A 282 10.83 47.45 23.16
CA ILE A 282 11.16 48.40 22.09
C ILE A 282 9.86 48.71 21.34
N ASP A 283 9.33 49.92 21.55
CA ASP A 283 8.13 50.42 20.88
C ASP A 283 8.40 50.64 19.37
N ALA A 284 8.19 49.58 18.59
CA ALA A 284 8.35 49.56 17.15
C ALA A 284 7.08 50.06 16.43
N GLY A 285 6.69 51.31 16.70
CA GLY A 285 5.51 51.97 16.13
C GLY A 285 5.56 52.16 14.60
N TYR A 286 5.32 51.09 13.84
CA TYR A 286 5.23 51.13 12.38
C TYR A 286 3.86 51.67 11.92
N SER A 287 3.84 52.92 11.46
CA SER A 287 2.64 53.55 10.89
C SER A 287 2.50 53.22 9.39
N ASP A 288 1.58 52.32 9.04
CA ASP A 288 1.24 52.00 7.65
C ASP A 288 0.59 53.22 6.94
N PRO A 289 1.19 53.75 5.86
CA PRO A 289 0.67 54.92 5.14
C PRO A 289 -0.50 54.62 4.18
N LEU A 290 -0.91 53.35 3.99
CA LEU A 290 -1.96 52.96 3.02
C LEU A 290 -3.35 52.73 3.66
N GLY A 291 -3.42 52.58 4.98
CA GLY A 291 -4.68 52.52 5.74
C GLY A 291 -5.35 51.14 5.77
N GLY A 292 -6.24 50.96 6.77
CA GLY A 292 -6.89 49.67 7.03
C GLY A 292 -7.81 49.19 5.90
N PRO A 293 -7.98 47.86 5.75
CA PRO A 293 -8.75 47.28 4.65
C PRO A 293 -10.24 47.68 4.69
N GLN A 294 -10.78 48.08 3.54
CA GLN A 294 -12.18 48.47 3.40
C GLN A 294 -13.14 47.30 3.64
N GLU A 295 -14.16 47.51 4.48
CA GLU A 295 -15.24 46.54 4.67
C GLU A 295 -16.03 46.31 3.38
N ARG A 296 -16.28 45.04 3.03
CA ARG A 296 -17.15 44.68 1.90
C ARG A 296 -18.63 44.79 2.31
N PRO A 297 -19.50 45.38 1.48
CA PRO A 297 -20.91 45.55 1.82
C PRO A 297 -21.63 44.19 1.94
N ARG A 298 -22.39 44.01 3.02
CA ARG A 298 -23.20 42.81 3.26
C ARG A 298 -24.51 42.87 2.47
N THR A 299 -24.61 42.11 1.38
CA THR A 299 -25.87 41.89 0.67
C THR A 299 -26.77 40.90 1.43
N ALA A 300 -27.93 41.37 1.91
CA ALA A 300 -28.88 40.57 2.65
C ALA A 300 -30.12 40.20 1.81
N ALA A 301 -30.34 38.91 1.60
CA ALA A 301 -31.60 38.31 1.15
C ALA A 301 -31.59 36.81 1.54
N GLY A 302 -32.67 36.20 2.02
CA GLY A 302 -33.97 36.74 2.44
C GLY A 302 -34.90 35.58 2.83
N LEU A 303 -35.60 35.66 3.97
CA LEU A 303 -36.37 34.52 4.49
C LEU A 303 -37.52 34.13 3.55
N ARG A 304 -37.70 32.82 3.31
CA ARG A 304 -39.02 32.24 3.00
C ARG A 304 -39.31 30.95 3.77
N SER A 305 -40.52 30.94 4.32
CA SER A 305 -41.14 29.91 5.15
C SER A 305 -41.13 28.50 4.57
N ARG A 306 -40.96 27.52 5.48
CA ARG A 306 -41.58 26.18 5.54
C ARG A 306 -42.52 25.82 4.37
N SER A 307 -42.22 24.67 3.76
CA SER A 307 -43.21 23.62 3.45
C SER A 307 -42.68 22.29 3.96
N ARG A 308 -43.55 21.36 4.38
CA ARG A 308 -43.15 19.97 4.71
C ARG A 308 -43.22 19.12 3.45
N ILE A 309 -42.14 18.40 3.17
CA ILE A 309 -42.16 17.06 2.57
C ILE A 309 -41.12 16.28 3.38
N ASP A 310 -41.43 15.06 3.78
CA ASP A 310 -40.57 14.22 4.62
C ASP A 310 -39.65 13.38 3.70
N ASP A 311 -38.42 13.84 3.48
CA ASP A 311 -37.37 13.07 2.77
C ASP A 311 -36.65 12.14 3.76
N ASP A 312 -37.24 10.96 3.97
CA ASP A 312 -36.74 9.87 4.82
C ASP A 312 -35.60 9.09 4.13
N PHE A 313 -34.50 9.77 3.83
CA PHE A 313 -33.30 9.20 3.20
C PHE A 313 -32.00 9.79 3.77
N GLY A 314 -31.58 9.27 4.92
CA GLY A 314 -30.34 9.66 5.56
C GLY A 314 -30.06 8.95 6.88
N ASP A 315 -29.95 7.60 6.83
CA ASP A 315 -29.14 6.77 7.75
C ASP A 315 -29.31 5.27 7.40
N GLU A 316 -28.57 4.77 6.39
CA GLU A 316 -28.28 3.33 6.26
C GLU A 316 -26.77 3.15 5.96
N GLU A 317 -26.15 2.19 6.64
CA GLU A 317 -24.68 2.05 6.72
C GLU A 317 -24.04 1.65 5.38
N LEU A 318 -22.95 2.33 5.03
CA LEU A 318 -22.09 1.93 3.91
C LEU A 318 -21.32 0.66 4.30
N THR A 319 -21.72 -0.49 3.76
CA THR A 319 -20.94 -1.73 3.85
C THR A 319 -19.59 -1.53 3.16
N GLU A 320 -18.50 -1.57 3.91
CA GLU A 320 -17.15 -1.20 3.43
C GLU A 320 -16.56 -2.17 2.38
N ASP A 321 -17.14 -3.37 2.21
CA ASP A 321 -16.80 -4.46 1.27
C ASP A 321 -16.74 -4.09 -0.25
N LEU A 322 -16.79 -2.80 -0.61
CA LEU A 322 -16.81 -2.31 -2.00
C LEU A 322 -15.68 -1.32 -2.36
N LEU A 323 -14.75 -1.06 -1.43
CA LEU A 323 -13.44 -0.48 -1.74
C LEU A 323 -12.35 -1.36 -1.08
N PRO A 324 -11.22 -1.62 -1.76
CA PRO A 324 -10.03 -2.21 -1.14
C PRO A 324 -9.25 -1.18 -0.30
#